data_AF-F6KIF4-F1
#
_entry.id   AF-F6KIF4-F1
#
_cell.length_a   1.000
_cell.length_b   1.000
_cell.length_c   1.000
_cell.angle_alpha   90.00
_cell.angle_beta   90.00
_cell.angle_gamma   90.00
#
_symmetry.space_group_name_H-M   'P 1'
#
loop_
_entity.id
_entity.type
_entity.pdbx_description
1 polymer ?
#
loop_
_entity_poly.entity_id
_entity_poly.type
_entity_poly.pdbx_seq_one_letter_code
_entity_poly.pdbx_strand_id
1 'polypeptide(L)'
;QSLYCHLLCGLIFRDEVQVVSSPFAHSLVHAFRTFEQVWEELVVDIREGVLSNRVTVPSIRLAMSKLLKPDPELADMIYSKCSR
;
A
#
# COMPACT_ATOMS: atom_id res chain seq x y z
N GLN A 1 2.24 -10.16 -4.31
CA GLN A 1 2.89 -9.76 -3.03
C GLN A 1 3.77 -8.53 -3.21
N SER A 2 4.77 -8.56 -4.09
CA SER A 2 5.63 -7.39 -4.34
C SER A 2 4.83 -6.11 -4.69
N LEU A 3 3.89 -6.16 -5.64
CA LEU A 3 3.08 -5.00 -5.99
C LEU A 3 2.24 -4.47 -4.82
N TYR A 4 1.62 -5.35 -4.02
CA TYR A 4 0.88 -4.97 -2.82
C TYR A 4 1.76 -4.22 -1.82
N CYS A 5 2.96 -4.75 -1.54
CA CYS A 5 3.93 -4.09 -0.66
C CYS A 5 4.44 -2.77 -1.24
N HIS A 6 4.66 -2.67 -2.56
CA HIS A 6 5.03 -1.41 -3.19
C HIS A 6 3.94 -0.34 -3.06
N LEU A 7 2.67 -0.70 -3.27
CA LEU A 7 1.54 0.20 -3.08
C LEU A 7 1.44 0.64 -1.61
N LEU A 8 1.56 -0.31 -0.68
CA LEU A 8 1.54 -0.02 0.76
C LEU A 8 2.66 0.94 1.17
N CYS A 9 3.90 0.70 0.72
CA CYS A 9 5.01 1.63 0.95
C CYS A 9 4.75 3.00 0.33
N GLY A 10 4.20 3.06 -0.90
CA GLY A 10 3.86 4.32 -1.56
C GLY A 10 2.83 5.14 -0.79
N LEU A 11 1.88 4.47 -0.11
CA LEU A 11 0.91 5.14 0.78
C LEU A 11 1.55 5.64 2.08
N ILE A 12 2.41 4.83 2.71
CA ILE A 12 3.12 5.20 3.96
C ILE A 12 4.02 6.42 3.73
N PHE A 13 4.74 6.46 2.61
CA PHE A 13 5.68 7.52 2.27
C PHE A 13 5.09 8.57 1.32
N ARG A 14 3.76 8.70 1.27
CA ARG A 14 3.03 9.51 0.28
C ARG A 14 3.51 10.96 0.17
N ASP A 15 3.96 11.57 1.26
CA ASP A 15 4.42 12.97 1.28
C ASP A 15 5.84 13.11 0.70
N GLU A 16 6.59 12.02 0.61
CA GLU A 16 7.94 11.95 0.01
C GLU A 16 7.88 11.60 -1.50
N VAL A 17 6.77 11.03 -1.97
CA VAL A 17 6.62 10.59 -3.37
C VAL A 17 6.40 11.79 -4.29
N GLN A 18 7.37 12.04 -5.19
CA GLN A 18 7.27 13.09 -6.21
C GLN A 18 6.89 12.57 -7.60
N VAL A 19 7.31 11.34 -7.93
CA VAL A 19 7.12 10.73 -9.25
C VAL A 19 6.79 9.26 -9.10
N VAL A 20 5.82 8.78 -9.88
CA VAL A 20 5.51 7.35 -10.05
C VAL A 20 5.84 6.96 -11.49
N SER A 21 6.75 6.01 -11.67
CA SER A 21 7.24 5.62 -12.99
C SER A 21 7.35 4.10 -13.15
N SER A 22 7.21 3.63 -14.38
CA SER A 22 7.49 2.24 -14.75
C SER A 22 8.06 2.19 -16.17
N PRO A 23 8.91 1.21 -16.52
CA PRO A 23 9.45 1.08 -17.88
C PRO A 23 8.37 0.94 -18.95
N PHE A 24 7.20 0.41 -18.60
CA PHE A 24 6.08 0.21 -19.51
C PHE A 24 4.81 0.85 -18.95
N ALA A 25 4.08 1.57 -19.80
CA ALA A 25 2.80 2.20 -19.42
C ALA A 25 1.79 1.18 -18.86
N HIS A 26 1.73 -0.01 -19.44
CA HIS A 26 0.86 -1.09 -18.97
C HIS A 26 1.10 -1.44 -17.49
N SER A 27 2.35 -1.40 -17.02
CA SER A 27 2.68 -1.71 -15.62
C SER A 27 2.08 -0.70 -14.64
N LEU A 28 2.01 0.58 -15.00
CA LEU A 28 1.33 1.60 -14.19
C LEU A 28 -0.19 1.36 -14.18
N VAL A 29 -0.78 1.12 -15.35
CA VAL A 29 -2.22 0.81 -15.45
C VAL A 29 -2.56 -0.42 -14.62
N HIS A 30 -1.74 -1.46 -14.67
CA HIS A 30 -1.92 -2.67 -13.87
C HIS A 30 -1.76 -2.41 -12.37
N ALA A 31 -0.79 -1.59 -11.97
CA ALA A 31 -0.59 -1.19 -10.58
C ALA A 31 -1.82 -0.46 -10.01
N PHE A 32 -2.35 0.53 -10.74
CA PHE A 32 -3.52 1.28 -10.31
C PHE A 32 -4.81 0.45 -10.33
N ARG A 33 -5.01 -0.43 -11.32
CA ARG A 33 -6.13 -1.40 -11.29
C ARG A 33 -6.05 -2.35 -10.11
N THR A 34 -4.85 -2.79 -9.76
CA THR A 34 -4.65 -3.62 -8.58
C THR A 34 -4.96 -2.82 -7.32
N PHE A 35 -4.55 -1.55 -7.25
CA PHE A 35 -4.87 -0.66 -6.15
C PHE A 35 -6.38 -0.50 -5.96
N GLU A 36 -7.15 -0.27 -7.03
CA GLU A 36 -8.62 -0.21 -6.99
C GLU A 36 -9.27 -1.47 -6.36
N GLN A 37 -8.64 -2.64 -6.50
CA GLN A 37 -9.14 -3.90 -5.96
C GLN A 37 -8.76 -4.17 -4.51
N VAL A 38 -7.72 -3.50 -3.98
CA VAL A 38 -7.12 -3.87 -2.68
C VAL A 38 -6.97 -2.69 -1.72
N TRP A 39 -7.41 -1.48 -2.10
CA TRP A 39 -7.21 -0.28 -1.28
C TRP A 39 -7.85 -0.40 0.11
N GLU A 40 -8.99 -1.09 0.25
CA GLU A 40 -9.62 -1.32 1.55
C GLU A 40 -8.72 -2.15 2.47
N GLU A 41 -8.10 -3.21 1.94
CA GLU A 41 -7.15 -4.05 2.68
C GLU A 41 -5.89 -3.26 3.06
N LEU A 42 -5.40 -2.41 2.15
CA LEU A 42 -4.28 -1.50 2.44
C LEU A 42 -4.62 -0.51 3.57
N VAL A 43 -5.84 0.02 3.59
CA VAL A 43 -6.31 0.92 4.66
C VAL A 43 -6.37 0.19 6.00
N VAL A 44 -6.84 -1.06 6.03
CA VAL A 44 -6.83 -1.88 7.26
C VAL A 44 -5.40 -2.13 7.74
N ASP A 45 -4.51 -2.53 6.84
CA ASP A 45 -3.11 -2.80 7.18
C ASP A 45 -2.42 -1.56 7.77
N ILE A 46 -2.68 -0.36 7.22
CA ILE A 46 -2.17 0.92 7.75
C ILE A 46 -2.79 1.22 9.11
N ARG A 47 -4.11 1.09 9.24
CA ARG A 47 -4.83 1.42 10.48
C ARG A 47 -4.34 0.59 11.65
N GLU A 48 -4.25 -0.72 11.46
CA GLU A 48 -3.89 -1.67 12.52
C GLU A 48 -2.38 -1.79 12.70
N GLY A 49 -1.60 -1.33 11.72
CA GLY A 49 -0.15 -1.54 11.70
C GLY A 49 0.24 -3.00 11.51
N VAL A 50 -0.67 -3.84 10.99
CA VAL A 50 -0.48 -5.28 10.83
C VAL A 50 -0.61 -5.64 9.35
N LEU A 51 0.40 -6.32 8.82
CA LEU A 51 0.41 -6.72 7.42
C LEU A 51 -0.53 -7.91 7.18
N SER A 52 -1.42 -7.79 6.20
CA SER A 52 -2.34 -8.84 5.76
C SER A 52 -1.67 -10.20 5.53
N ASN A 53 -2.42 -11.27 5.78
CA ASN A 53 -2.03 -12.65 5.50
C ASN A 53 -1.83 -12.94 4.01
N ARG A 54 -2.25 -12.04 3.12
CA ARG A 54 -1.93 -12.07 1.68
C ARG A 54 -0.41 -12.13 1.42
N VAL A 55 0.38 -11.51 2.29
CA VAL A 55 1.85 -11.55 2.20
C VAL A 55 2.37 -12.69 3.07
N THR A 56 2.74 -13.80 2.44
CA THR A 56 3.18 -15.03 3.12
C THR A 56 4.70 -15.16 3.22
N VAL A 57 5.44 -14.45 2.36
CA VAL A 57 6.92 -14.56 2.30
C VAL A 57 7.55 -13.94 3.55
N PRO A 58 8.25 -14.72 4.40
CA PRO A 58 8.72 -14.25 5.71
C PRO A 58 9.66 -13.04 5.65
N SER A 59 10.58 -13.01 4.69
CA SER A 59 11.53 -11.91 4.52
C SER A 59 10.84 -10.59 4.19
N ILE A 60 9.78 -10.63 3.37
CA ILE A 60 8.96 -9.44 3.04
C ILE A 60 8.16 -9.00 4.26
N ARG A 61 7.55 -9.95 5.00
CA ARG A 61 6.82 -9.61 6.25
C ARG A 61 7.74 -8.92 7.25
N LEU A 62 8.96 -9.42 7.42
CA LEU A 62 9.97 -8.83 8.32
C LEU A 62 10.43 -7.44 7.86
N ALA A 63 10.53 -7.21 6.55
CA ALA A 63 10.86 -5.88 6.03
C ALA A 63 9.72 -4.90 6.28
N MET A 64 8.49 -5.29 5.97
CA MET A 64 7.30 -4.45 6.15
C MET A 64 7.00 -4.16 7.62
N SER A 65 7.23 -5.11 8.53
CA SER A 65 6.99 -4.89 9.97
C SER A 65 7.87 -3.80 10.59
N LYS A 66 8.96 -3.39 9.92
CA LYS A 66 9.80 -2.27 10.33
C LYS A 66 9.23 -0.92 9.91
N LEU A 67 8.40 -0.92 8.86
CA LEU A 67 7.82 0.27 8.24
C LEU A 67 6.39 0.52 8.74
N LEU A 68 5.62 -0.56 8.90
CA LEU A 68 4.21 -0.51 9.26
C LEU A 68 4.07 -0.20 10.75
N LYS A 69 3.37 0.89 11.06
CA LYS A 69 2.94 1.28 12.41
C LYS A 69 1.46 1.64 12.33
N PRO A 70 0.67 1.44 13.41
CA PRO A 70 -0.73 1.84 13.42
C PRO A 70 -0.86 3.35 13.13
N ASP A 71 -1.56 3.69 12.05
CA ASP A 71 -1.81 5.08 11.64
C ASP A 71 -3.27 5.26 11.18
N PRO A 72 -4.20 5.47 12.14
CA PRO A 72 -5.61 5.65 11.82
C PRO A 72 -5.90 6.93 11.02
N GLU A 73 -5.12 7.99 11.21
CA GLU A 73 -5.31 9.27 10.52
C GLU A 73 -5.00 9.15 9.03
N LEU A 74 -3.88 8.50 8.70
CA LEU A 74 -3.52 8.17 7.31
C LEU A 74 -4.58 7.26 6.68
N ALA A 75 -5.03 6.24 7.42
CA ALA A 75 -6.05 5.31 6.95
C ALA A 75 -7.38 6.02 6.64
N ASP A 76 -7.86 6.90 7.51
CA ASP A 76 -9.09 7.69 7.30
C ASP A 76 -8.95 8.65 6.11
N MET A 77 -7.78 9.29 5.97
CA MET A 77 -7.50 10.17 4.85
C MET A 77 -7.56 9.41 3.51
N ILE A 78 -6.90 8.25 3.42
CA ILE A 78 -6.95 7.40 2.21
C ILE A 78 -8.38 6.93 1.95
N TYR A 79 -9.09 6.44 2.98
CA TYR A 79 -10.47 6.00 2.87
C TYR A 79 -11.37 7.09 2.30
N SER A 80 -11.26 8.32 2.82
CA SER A 80 -12.04 9.48 2.34
C SER A 80 -11.78 9.86 0.88
N LYS A 81 -10.58 9.54 0.36
CA LYS A 81 -10.17 9.81 -1.02
C LYS A 81 -10.61 8.69 -1.97
N CYS A 82 -10.53 7.44 -1.54
CA CYS A 82 -10.81 6.26 -2.37
C CYS A 82 -12.28 5.85 -2.40
N SER A 83 -13.09 6.27 -1.42
CA SER A 83 -14.53 5.98 -1.34
C SER A 83 -15.41 6.86 -2.24
N ARG A 84 -14.81 7.67 -3.12
CA ARG A 84 -15.50 8.57 -4.06
C ARG A 84 -15.36 8.05 -5.48
#